data_AF-A0A2A6DWY5-F1
#
_entry.id   AF-A0A2A6DWY5-F1
#
_cell.length_a   1.000
_cell.length_b   1.000
_cell.length_c   1.000
_cell.angle_alpha   90.00
_cell.angle_beta   90.00
_cell.angle_gamma   90.00
#
_symmetry.space_group_name_H-M   'P 1'
#
loop_
_entity.id
_entity.type
_entity.pdbx_description
1 polymer ?
#
loop_
_entity_poly.entity_id
_entity_poly.type
_entity_poly.pdbx_seq_one_letter_code
_entity_poly.pdbx_strand_id
1 'polypeptide(L)'
;MAAAIEAAKEGEVGAMITNIERSIERIKRRLRAEARAEGRAEGRAEGLAEGKRALAKKLLMRGMAVEEVAELTELSIDEVSRLQQES
;
A
#
# COMPACT_ATOMS: atom_id res chain seq x y z
N MET A 1 -31.25 -19.85 -44.71
CA MET A 1 -30.70 -20.55 -43.54
C MET A 1 -29.27 -20.10 -43.21
N ALA A 2 -28.32 -20.11 -44.17
CA ALA A 2 -26.94 -19.65 -43.93
C ALA A 2 -26.80 -18.21 -43.41
N ALA A 3 -27.55 -17.25 -43.98
CA ALA A 3 -27.51 -15.84 -43.54
C ALA A 3 -27.99 -15.63 -42.09
N ALA A 4 -28.94 -16.44 -41.61
CA ALA A 4 -29.43 -16.36 -40.24
C ALA A 4 -28.41 -16.92 -39.23
N ILE A 5 -27.62 -17.92 -39.64
CA ILE A 5 -26.56 -18.51 -38.82
C ILE A 5 -25.39 -17.52 -38.68
N GLU A 6 -24.99 -16.84 -39.76
CA GLU A 6 -23.93 -15.84 -39.69
C GLU A 6 -24.33 -14.62 -38.85
N ALA A 7 -25.55 -14.10 -39.02
CA ALA A 7 -26.05 -13.02 -38.17
C ALA A 7 -26.09 -13.40 -36.68
N ALA A 8 -26.40 -14.67 -36.35
CA ALA A 8 -26.36 -15.16 -34.97
C ALA A 8 -24.93 -15.18 -34.40
N LYS A 9 -23.94 -15.65 -35.18
CA LYS A 9 -22.53 -15.65 -34.78
C LYS A 9 -22.00 -14.23 -34.56
N GLU A 10 -22.35 -13.29 -35.44
CA GLU A 10 -21.97 -11.88 -35.28
C GLU A 10 -22.55 -11.30 -33.98
N GLY A 11 -23.79 -11.65 -33.63
CA GLY A 11 -24.42 -11.29 -32.36
C GLY A 11 -23.71 -11.88 -31.14
N GLU A 12 -23.30 -13.15 -31.21
CA GLU A 12 -22.55 -13.83 -30.15
C GLU A 12 -21.17 -13.19 -29.93
N VAL A 13 -20.46 -12.88 -31.02
CA VAL A 13 -19.16 -12.19 -30.97
C VAL A 13 -19.32 -10.78 -30.38
N GLY A 14 -20.35 -10.03 -30.79
CA GLY A 14 -20.66 -8.71 -30.22
C GLY A 14 -20.93 -8.78 -28.71
N ALA A 15 -21.75 -9.73 -28.27
CA ALA A 15 -22.03 -9.96 -26.85
C ALA A 15 -20.76 -10.33 -26.07
N MET A 16 -19.88 -11.15 -26.66
CA MET A 16 -18.61 -11.53 -26.06
C MET A 16 -17.68 -10.32 -25.89
N ILE A 17 -17.56 -9.45 -26.89
CA ILE A 17 -16.77 -8.21 -26.82
C ILE A 17 -17.27 -7.34 -25.66
N THR A 18 -18.57 -7.08 -25.58
CA THR A 18 -19.16 -6.28 -24.49
C THR A 18 -18.95 -6.92 -23.11
N ASN A 19 -18.97 -8.25 -23.02
CA ASN A 19 -18.68 -8.98 -21.78
C ASN A 19 -17.21 -8.81 -21.35
N ILE A 20 -16.28 -8.84 -22.30
CA ILE A 20 -14.86 -8.65 -22.07
C ILE A 20 -14.60 -7.21 -21.63
N GLU A 21 -15.14 -6.21 -22.32
CA GLU A 21 -15.00 -4.79 -21.97
C GLU A 21 -15.48 -4.52 -20.53
N ARG A 22 -16.66 -5.03 -20.17
CA ARG A 22 -17.19 -4.94 -18.80
C ARG A 22 -16.26 -5.61 -17.78
N SER A 23 -15.64 -6.73 -18.15
CA SER A 23 -14.72 -7.45 -17.27
C SER A 23 -13.41 -6.68 -17.06
N ILE A 24 -12.85 -6.10 -18.12
CA ILE A 24 -11.66 -5.25 -18.05
C ILE A 24 -11.91 -4.04 -17.15
N GLU A 25 -13.06 -3.37 -17.31
CA GLU A 25 -13.42 -2.24 -16.46
C GLU A 25 -13.57 -2.63 -14.98
N ARG A 26 -14.14 -3.81 -14.69
CA ARG A 26 -14.20 -4.34 -13.31
C ARG A 26 -12.81 -4.60 -12.75
N ILE A 27 -11.92 -5.23 -13.51
CA ILE A 27 -10.54 -5.51 -13.09
C ILE A 27 -9.81 -4.19 -12.81
N LYS A 28 -9.90 -3.21 -13.72
CA LYS A 28 -9.28 -1.89 -13.56
C LYS A 28 -9.76 -1.15 -12.32
N ARG A 29 -11.06 -1.25 -11.99
CA ARG A 29 -11.62 -0.69 -10.75
C ARG A 29 -11.06 -1.38 -9.51
N ARG A 30 -10.96 -2.71 -9.51
CA ARG A 30 -10.38 -3.48 -8.39
C ARG A 30 -8.92 -3.13 -8.18
N LEU A 31 -8.10 -3.15 -9.23
CA LEU A 31 -6.67 -2.80 -9.16
C LEU A 31 -6.47 -1.39 -8.59
N ARG A 32 -7.27 -0.41 -9.01
CA ARG A 32 -7.21 0.96 -8.44
C ARG A 32 -7.64 1.03 -6.98
N ALA A 33 -8.57 0.18 -6.54
CA ALA A 33 -9.00 0.14 -5.15
C ALA A 33 -7.94 -0.51 -4.27
N GLU A 34 -7.38 -1.64 -4.72
CA GLU A 34 -6.30 -2.38 -4.08
C GLU A 34 -5.05 -1.52 -3.95
N ALA A 35 -4.54 -0.94 -5.05
CA ALA A 35 -3.36 -0.08 -5.02
C ALA A 35 -3.51 1.13 -4.07
N ARG A 36 -4.72 1.71 -3.97
CA ARG A 36 -4.98 2.80 -3.00
C ARG A 36 -5.05 2.29 -1.57
N ALA A 37 -5.53 1.08 -1.35
CA ALA A 37 -5.59 0.47 -0.02
C ALA A 37 -4.18 0.13 0.47
N GLU A 38 -3.38 -0.50 -0.39
CA GLU A 38 -1.97 -0.83 -0.14
C GLU A 38 -1.16 0.44 0.14
N GLY A 39 -1.20 1.44 -0.74
CA GLY A 39 -0.46 2.69 -0.52
C GLY A 39 -0.87 3.44 0.75
N ARG A 40 -2.14 3.35 1.18
CA ARG A 40 -2.58 3.90 2.48
C ARG A 40 -2.12 3.06 3.67
N ALA A 41 -1.93 1.76 3.51
CA ALA A 41 -1.41 0.90 4.57
C ALA A 41 0.09 1.12 4.73
N GLU A 42 0.84 1.10 3.64
CA GLU A 42 2.28 1.37 3.58
C GLU A 42 2.58 2.76 4.14
N GLY A 43 1.95 3.82 3.61
CA GLY A 43 2.21 5.18 4.09
C GLY A 43 1.87 5.41 5.57
N ARG A 44 0.89 4.68 6.13
CA ARG A 44 0.62 4.72 7.58
C ARG A 44 1.70 4.01 8.39
N ALA A 45 2.18 2.87 7.92
CA ALA A 45 3.24 2.12 8.58
C ALA A 45 4.57 2.90 8.53
N GLU A 46 4.94 3.43 7.38
CA GLU A 46 6.13 4.27 7.18
C GLU A 46 6.06 5.52 8.05
N GLY A 47 4.94 6.26 8.00
CA GLY A 47 4.76 7.47 8.82
C GLY A 47 4.82 7.21 10.32
N LEU A 48 4.30 6.07 10.79
CA LEU A 48 4.43 5.66 12.20
C LEU A 48 5.90 5.39 12.56
N ALA A 49 6.62 4.64 11.72
CA ALA A 49 8.02 4.31 11.95
C ALA A 49 8.91 5.56 11.93
N GLU A 50 8.71 6.45 10.94
CA GLU A 50 9.40 7.75 10.87
C GLU A 50 9.08 8.62 12.08
N GLY A 51 7.82 8.66 12.52
CA GLY A 51 7.39 9.39 13.71
C GLY A 51 8.08 8.90 14.98
N LYS A 52 8.15 7.58 15.18
CA LYS A 52 8.86 6.94 16.31
C LYS A 52 10.35 7.29 16.30
N ARG A 53 11.02 7.18 15.15
CA ARG A 53 12.44 7.53 14.99
C ARG A 53 12.70 9.02 15.23
N ALA A 54 11.85 9.90 14.70
CA ALA A 54 11.98 11.34 14.89
C ALA A 54 11.79 11.74 16.36
N LEU A 55 10.86 11.08 17.07
CA LEU A 55 10.70 11.26 18.51
C LEU A 55 11.94 10.77 19.26
N ALA A 56 12.44 9.56 18.95
CA ALA A 56 13.65 9.01 19.57
C ALA A 56 14.85 9.95 19.45
N LYS A 57 15.13 10.46 18.24
CA LYS A 57 16.21 11.45 18.02
C LYS A 57 16.03 12.69 18.88
N LYS A 58 14.80 13.23 19.00
CA LYS A 58 14.50 14.41 19.83
C LYS A 58 14.69 14.17 21.34
N LEU A 59 14.43 12.96 21.82
CA LEU A 59 14.61 12.58 23.22
C LEU A 59 16.11 12.37 23.53
N LEU A 60 16.84 11.68 22.64
CA LEU A 60 18.29 11.51 22.75
C LEU A 60 19.03 12.85 22.74
N MET A 61 18.64 13.78 21.86
CA MET A 61 19.19 15.15 21.84
C MET A 61 18.95 15.93 23.15
N ARG A 62 17.94 15.53 23.94
CA ARG A 62 17.66 16.10 25.26
C ARG A 62 18.43 15.39 26.40
N GLY A 63 19.29 14.43 26.08
CA GLY A 63 20.12 13.71 27.04
C GLY A 63 19.40 12.55 27.75
N MET A 64 18.25 12.10 27.23
CA MET A 64 17.55 10.93 27.77
C MET A 64 18.33 9.64 27.47
N ALA A 65 18.29 8.67 28.40
CA ALA A 65 18.99 7.41 28.28
C ALA A 65 18.41 6.53 27.15
N VAL A 66 19.25 5.71 26.52
CA VAL A 66 18.86 4.85 25.38
C VAL A 66 17.74 3.90 25.76
N GLU A 67 17.81 3.32 26.96
CA GLU A 67 16.84 2.36 27.48
C GLU A 67 15.46 3.00 27.67
N GLU A 68 15.42 4.21 28.23
CA GLU A 68 14.18 4.97 28.45
C GLU A 68 13.57 5.44 27.11
N VAL A 69 14.42 5.85 26.16
CA VAL A 69 13.96 6.21 24.80
C VAL A 69 13.40 4.99 24.07
N ALA A 70 14.03 3.83 24.18
CA ALA A 70 13.54 2.58 23.58
C ALA A 70 12.15 2.21 24.12
N GLU A 71 11.96 2.33 25.43
CA GLU A 71 10.67 2.12 26.09
C GLU A 71 9.60 3.11 25.59
N LEU A 72 9.88 4.42 25.62
CA LEU A 72 8.90 5.46 25.26
C LEU A 72 8.52 5.49 23.78
N THR A 73 9.43 5.04 22.90
CA THR A 73 9.20 5.05 21.45
C THR A 73 8.79 3.69 20.91
N GLU A 74 8.78 2.66 21.77
CA GLU A 74 8.59 1.26 21.40
C GLU A 74 9.54 0.81 20.28
N LEU A 75 10.77 1.33 20.28
CA LEU A 75 11.84 0.92 19.39
C LEU A 75 12.76 -0.06 20.13
N SER A 76 13.50 -0.88 19.38
CA SER A 76 14.53 -1.71 20.02
C SER A 76 15.68 -0.86 20.56
N ILE A 77 16.31 -1.32 21.66
CA ILE A 77 17.52 -0.68 22.19
C ILE A 77 18.60 -0.56 21.11
N ASP A 78 18.77 -1.59 20.27
CA ASP A 78 19.71 -1.57 19.15
C ASP A 78 19.39 -0.47 18.14
N GLU A 79 18.12 -0.26 17.83
CA GLU A 79 17.70 0.80 16.92
C GLU A 79 17.93 2.19 17.50
N VAL A 80 17.58 2.40 18.77
CA VAL A 80 17.85 3.67 19.46
C VAL A 80 19.34 3.94 19.58
N SER A 81 20.14 2.91 19.88
CA SER A 81 21.60 2.99 19.95
C SER A 81 22.20 3.40 18.60
N ARG A 82 21.70 2.85 17.49
CA ARG A 82 22.10 3.29 16.14
C ARG A 82 21.72 4.75 15.90
N LEU A 83 20.50 5.16 16.23
CA LEU A 83 20.04 6.55 16.07
C LEU A 83 20.89 7.54 16.88
N GLN A 84 21.39 7.14 18.05
CA GLN A 84 22.29 7.93 18.88
C GLN A 84 23.66 8.14 18.22
N GLN A 85 24.18 7.13 17.52
CA GLN A 85 25.46 7.19 16.79
C GLN A 85 25.37 7.93 15.44
N GLU A 86 24.16 8.08 14.89
CA GLU A 86 23.89 8.84 13.67
C GLU A 86 23.87 10.38 13.87
N SER A 87 23.93 10.85 15.12
CA SER A 87 23.88 12.28 15.50
C SER A 87 25.26 12.82 15.83
#